data_AF-A0A6G9CZG6-F1
#
_entry.id   AF-A0A6G9CZG6-F1
#
_cell.length_a   1.000
_cell.length_b   1.000
_cell.length_c   1.000
_cell.angle_alpha   90.00
_cell.angle_beta   90.00
_cell.angle_gamma   90.00
#
_symmetry.space_group_name_H-M   'P 1'
#
loop_
_entity.id
_entity.type
_entity.pdbx_description
1 polymer ?
#
loop_
_entity_poly.entity_id
_entity_poly.type
_entity_poly.pdbx_seq_one_letter_code
_entity_poly.pdbx_strand_id
1 'polypeptide(L)'
;MDNSSKDQTYNTPALATLLLFANQIEWMNSNGGLDWTTARTADSSSRLYNWAEASEFATPFVADPAHRSQVVGTIDFNDDVDAAEVAKILRANGIVDTEPYRKLGRNQLRVGMFPAIDPDDVTALTKSIDWVVSQLG
;
A
#
# COMPACT_ATOMS: atom_id res chain seq x y z
N MET A 1 5.63 -21.38 -28.14
CA MET A 1 4.87 -20.12 -28.04
C MET A 1 3.51 -20.20 -28.72
N ASP A 2 3.09 -21.38 -29.23
CA ASP A 2 1.94 -21.53 -30.13
C ASP A 2 0.57 -21.29 -29.49
N ASN A 3 0.45 -21.40 -28.17
CA ASN A 3 -0.83 -21.20 -27.47
C ASN A 3 -1.10 -19.71 -27.23
N SER A 4 -0.08 -18.92 -26.87
CA SER A 4 -0.23 -17.50 -26.57
C SER A 4 -0.65 -16.67 -27.78
N SER A 5 -0.20 -17.01 -28.99
CA SER A 5 -0.61 -16.33 -30.22
C SER A 5 -2.03 -16.66 -30.69
N LYS A 6 -2.68 -17.65 -30.07
CA LYS A 6 -4.07 -18.05 -30.32
C LYS A 6 -5.02 -17.64 -29.18
N ASP A 7 -4.56 -16.77 -28.28
CA ASP A 7 -5.29 -16.39 -27.06
C ASP A 7 -5.65 -17.58 -26.17
N GLN A 8 -4.75 -18.58 -26.08
CA GLN A 8 -4.93 -19.82 -25.32
C GLN A 8 -3.87 -20.00 -24.23
N THR A 9 -4.28 -20.64 -23.15
CA THR A 9 -3.37 -21.25 -22.16
C THR A 9 -3.18 -22.74 -22.46
N TYR A 10 -2.09 -23.35 -21.99
CA TYR A 10 -1.82 -24.77 -22.22
C TYR A 10 -2.90 -25.70 -21.63
N ASN A 11 -3.45 -25.32 -20.48
CA ASN A 11 -4.54 -25.99 -19.80
C ASN A 11 -5.61 -24.98 -19.37
N THR A 12 -6.72 -25.46 -18.78
CA THR A 12 -7.86 -24.64 -18.37
C THR A 12 -7.45 -23.47 -17.45
N PRO A 13 -7.67 -22.20 -17.86
CA PRO A 13 -7.34 -21.05 -17.03
C PRO A 13 -8.47 -20.72 -16.04
N ALA A 14 -8.14 -19.93 -15.01
CA ALA A 14 -9.13 -19.36 -14.10
C ALA A 14 -9.85 -18.17 -14.76
N LEU A 15 -11.09 -18.39 -15.21
CA LEU A 15 -11.88 -17.34 -15.89
C LEU A 15 -12.09 -16.09 -15.05
N ALA A 16 -12.35 -16.24 -13.74
CA ALA A 16 -12.53 -15.11 -12.83
C ALA A 16 -11.27 -14.21 -12.77
N THR A 17 -10.07 -14.81 -12.74
CA THR A 17 -8.81 -14.07 -12.74
C THR A 17 -8.64 -13.27 -14.03
N LEU A 18 -8.92 -13.88 -15.20
CA LEU A 18 -8.83 -13.21 -16.48
C LEU A 18 -9.82 -12.04 -16.59
N LEU A 19 -11.06 -12.23 -16.12
CA LEU A 19 -12.08 -11.18 -16.12
C LEU A 19 -11.69 -9.99 -15.24
N LEU A 20 -11.27 -10.24 -13.99
CA LEU A 20 -10.84 -9.18 -13.08
C LEU A 20 -9.60 -8.44 -13.60
N PHE A 21 -8.66 -9.16 -14.20
CA PHE A 21 -7.49 -8.58 -14.83
C PHE A 21 -7.85 -7.66 -16.01
N ALA A 22 -8.73 -8.12 -16.91
CA ALA A 22 -9.22 -7.33 -18.04
C ALA A 22 -9.92 -6.06 -17.55
N ASN A 23 -10.84 -6.19 -16.58
CA ASN A 23 -11.57 -5.04 -16.01
C ASN A 23 -10.62 -3.99 -15.41
N GLN A 24 -9.57 -4.42 -14.70
CA GLN A 24 -8.60 -3.49 -14.12
C GLN A 24 -7.79 -2.76 -15.20
N ILE A 25 -7.40 -3.45 -16.28
CA ILE A 25 -6.73 -2.82 -17.43
C ILE A 25 -7.63 -1.80 -18.10
N GLU A 26 -8.88 -2.16 -18.36
CA GLU A 26 -9.87 -1.27 -18.98
C GLU A 26 -10.11 -0.03 -18.11
N TRP A 27 -10.26 -0.20 -16.80
CA TRP A 27 -10.41 0.89 -15.86
C TRP A 27 -9.19 1.83 -15.87
N MET A 28 -7.96 1.30 -15.76
CA MET A 28 -6.74 2.12 -15.83
C MET A 28 -6.65 2.87 -17.17
N ASN A 29 -6.91 2.20 -18.30
CA ASN A 29 -6.88 2.83 -19.62
C ASN A 29 -7.95 3.92 -19.77
N SER A 30 -9.16 3.71 -19.25
CA SER A 30 -10.24 4.70 -19.33
C SER A 30 -9.96 5.98 -18.53
N ASN A 31 -9.10 5.89 -17.51
CA ASN A 31 -8.68 7.03 -16.70
C ASN A 31 -7.42 7.75 -17.22
N GLY A 32 -6.81 7.29 -18.32
CA GLY A 32 -5.59 7.88 -18.87
C GLY A 32 -4.37 6.96 -18.87
N GLY A 33 -4.57 5.67 -18.62
CA GLY A 33 -3.54 4.65 -18.77
C GLY A 33 -2.45 4.73 -17.70
N LEU A 34 -1.22 4.40 -18.10
CA LEU A 34 -0.10 4.29 -17.17
C LEU A 34 0.30 5.63 -16.54
N ASP A 35 0.20 6.73 -17.28
CA ASP A 35 0.53 8.06 -16.77
C ASP A 35 -0.41 8.45 -15.62
N TRP A 36 -1.71 8.22 -15.79
CA TRP A 36 -2.69 8.41 -14.71
C TRP A 36 -2.43 7.47 -13.53
N THR A 37 -2.15 6.20 -13.82
CA THR A 37 -1.91 5.16 -12.81
C THR A 37 -0.72 5.53 -11.91
N THR A 38 0.39 5.94 -12.52
CA THR A 38 1.62 6.33 -11.81
C THR A 38 1.46 7.65 -11.07
N ALA A 39 0.74 8.62 -11.63
CA ALA A 39 0.41 9.86 -10.92
C ALA A 39 -0.43 9.60 -9.66
N ARG A 40 -1.41 8.68 -9.72
CA ARG A 40 -2.25 8.31 -8.57
C ARG A 40 -1.47 7.61 -7.46
N THR A 41 -0.54 6.72 -7.81
CA THR A 41 0.34 6.07 -6.82
C THR A 41 1.38 7.06 -6.26
N ALA A 42 1.86 8.01 -7.06
CA ALA A 42 2.72 9.09 -6.60
C ALA A 42 2.00 10.01 -5.58
N ASP A 43 0.74 10.38 -5.82
CA ASP A 43 -0.07 11.14 -4.86
C ASP A 43 -0.21 10.37 -3.53
N SER A 44 -0.67 9.12 -3.59
CA SER A 44 -0.84 8.24 -2.43
C SER A 44 0.45 8.11 -1.61
N SER A 45 1.56 7.79 -2.27
CA SER A 45 2.86 7.62 -1.59
C SER A 45 3.44 8.91 -1.05
N SER A 46 3.26 10.04 -1.74
CA SER A 46 3.68 11.34 -1.22
C SER A 46 2.98 11.68 0.10
N ARG A 47 1.67 11.40 0.21
CA ARG A 47 0.90 11.62 1.45
C ARG A 47 1.45 10.78 2.60
N LEU A 48 1.71 9.49 2.36
CA LEU A 48 2.26 8.60 3.38
C LEU A 48 3.68 9.03 3.81
N TYR A 49 4.57 9.29 2.86
CA TYR A 49 5.96 9.62 3.18
C TYR A 49 6.10 11.01 3.81
N ASN A 50 5.35 12.01 3.34
CA ASN A 50 5.34 13.34 3.96
C ASN A 50 4.81 13.28 5.40
N TRP A 51 3.78 12.46 5.67
CA TRP A 51 3.32 12.22 7.04
C TRP A 51 4.41 11.57 7.89
N ALA A 52 5.05 10.50 7.39
CA ALA A 52 6.09 9.81 8.13
C ALA A 52 7.29 10.71 8.43
N GLU A 53 7.70 11.57 7.50
CA GLU A 53 8.82 12.51 7.71
C GLU A 53 8.48 13.66 8.68
N ALA A 54 7.20 14.03 8.78
CA ALA A 54 6.72 15.05 9.72
C ALA A 54 6.36 14.49 11.11
N SER A 55 6.31 13.15 11.26
CA SER A 55 5.94 12.48 12.50
C SER A 55 7.10 12.44 13.49
N GLU A 56 6.79 12.50 14.78
CA GLU A 56 7.77 12.35 15.86
C GLU A 56 8.07 10.87 16.18
N PHE A 57 7.21 9.95 15.76
CA PHE A 57 7.27 8.53 16.11
C PHE A 57 7.44 7.58 14.92
N ALA A 58 7.44 8.10 13.69
CA ALA A 58 7.51 7.30 12.47
C ALA A 58 8.63 7.79 11.54
N THR A 59 9.17 6.89 10.73
CA THR A 59 10.18 7.23 9.72
C THR A 59 10.13 6.27 8.52
N PRO A 60 10.32 6.75 7.27
CA PRO A 60 10.45 5.86 6.12
C PRO A 60 11.63 4.89 6.30
N PHE A 61 11.38 3.59 6.23
CA PHE A 61 12.45 2.57 6.35
C PHE A 61 13.52 2.73 5.25
N VAL A 62 13.08 3.04 4.03
CA VAL A 62 14.00 3.31 2.91
C VAL A 62 14.49 4.76 3.02
N ALA A 63 15.74 4.90 3.47
CA ALA A 63 16.36 6.19 3.73
C ALA A 63 16.48 7.09 2.49
N ASP A 64 16.93 6.52 1.35
CA ASP A 64 17.08 7.25 0.09
C ASP A 64 15.70 7.48 -0.57
N PRO A 65 15.23 8.75 -0.69
CA PRO A 65 13.94 9.05 -1.29
C PRO A 65 13.79 8.51 -2.73
N ALA A 66 14.87 8.41 -3.50
CA ALA A 66 14.84 7.91 -4.87
C ALA A 66 14.49 6.41 -4.96
N HIS A 67 14.68 5.65 -3.87
CA HIS A 67 14.37 4.22 -3.81
C HIS A 67 13.03 3.91 -3.12
N ARG A 68 12.30 4.93 -2.66
CA ARG A 68 11.01 4.74 -2.00
C ARG A 68 9.95 4.32 -3.02
N SER A 69 9.26 3.23 -2.71
CA SER A 69 8.25 2.66 -3.59
C SER A 69 6.97 3.49 -3.56
N GLN A 70 6.41 3.76 -4.73
CA GLN A 70 5.12 4.45 -4.84
C GLN A 70 3.91 3.56 -4.51
N VAL A 71 4.10 2.24 -4.45
CA VAL A 71 2.99 1.28 -4.32
C VAL A 71 3.03 0.46 -3.03
N VAL A 72 4.18 0.42 -2.34
CA VAL A 72 4.33 -0.28 -1.06
C VAL A 72 5.23 0.54 -0.14
N GLY A 73 4.62 1.29 0.78
CA GLY A 73 5.32 2.08 1.78
C GLY A 73 5.70 1.22 2.98
N THR A 74 6.92 1.37 3.48
CA THR A 74 7.39 0.71 4.71
C THR A 74 7.84 1.79 5.69
N ILE A 75 7.15 1.88 6.82
CA ILE A 75 7.31 2.95 7.81
C ILE A 75 7.71 2.32 9.13
N ASP A 76 8.94 2.55 9.57
CA ASP A 76 9.45 2.14 10.88
C ASP A 76 8.87 3.07 11.96
N PHE A 77 8.69 2.52 13.16
CA PHE A 77 8.24 3.23 14.35
C PHE A 77 9.33 3.24 15.41
N ASN A 78 9.39 4.30 16.22
CA ASN A 78 10.30 4.39 17.35
C ASN A 78 10.03 3.30 18.40
N ASP A 79 11.02 2.98 19.24
CA ASP A 79 10.94 1.91 20.24
C ASP A 79 9.85 2.13 21.31
N ASP A 80 9.41 3.37 21.51
CA ASP A 80 8.34 3.76 22.44
C ASP A 80 6.92 3.57 21.87
N VAL A 81 6.78 3.25 20.58
CA VAL A 81 5.50 2.96 19.92
C VAL A 81 5.50 1.56 19.31
N ASP A 82 4.69 0.65 19.85
CA ASP A 82 4.55 -0.71 19.31
C ASP A 82 3.67 -0.74 18.05
N ALA A 83 4.29 -0.82 16.88
CA ALA A 83 3.60 -0.88 15.60
C ALA A 83 2.74 -2.15 15.45
N ALA A 84 3.06 -3.24 16.14
CA ALA A 84 2.23 -4.45 16.11
C ALA A 84 0.91 -4.24 16.86
N GLU A 85 0.94 -3.52 17.99
CA GLU A 85 -0.29 -3.15 18.70
C GLU A 85 -1.11 -2.13 17.89
N VAL A 86 -0.45 -1.15 17.25
CA VAL A 86 -1.13 -0.23 16.31
C VAL A 86 -1.83 -1.01 15.19
N ALA A 87 -1.13 -1.94 14.52
CA ALA A 87 -1.71 -2.78 13.47
C ALA A 87 -2.90 -3.62 13.98
N LYS A 88 -2.80 -4.16 15.19
CA LYS A 88 -3.88 -4.93 15.83
C LYS A 88 -5.12 -4.07 16.09
N ILE A 89 -4.95 -2.84 16.57
CA ILE A 89 -6.06 -1.90 16.80
C ILE A 89 -6.69 -1.46 15.47
N LEU A 90 -5.87 -1.13 14.46
CA LEU A 90 -6.35 -0.83 13.11
C LEU A 90 -7.21 -1.99 12.55
N ARG A 91 -6.71 -3.23 12.66
CA ARG A 91 -7.42 -4.43 12.21
C ARG A 91 -8.75 -4.63 12.93
N ALA A 92 -8.79 -4.41 14.25
CA ALA A 92 -10.02 -4.49 15.03
C ALA A 92 -11.09 -3.46 14.58
N ASN A 93 -10.67 -2.40 13.89
CA ASN A 93 -11.52 -1.35 13.34
C ASN A 93 -11.70 -1.43 11.81
N GLY A 94 -11.33 -2.57 11.19
CA GLY A 94 -11.54 -2.82 9.76
C GLY A 94 -10.46 -2.28 8.84
N ILE A 95 -9.40 -1.66 9.38
CA ILE A 95 -8.22 -1.24 8.62
C ILE A 95 -7.21 -2.39 8.67
N VAL A 96 -7.17 -3.20 7.62
CA VAL A 96 -6.48 -4.49 7.62
C VAL A 96 -5.17 -4.47 6.84
N ASP A 97 -4.34 -5.48 7.10
CA ASP A 97 -3.17 -5.85 6.31
C ASP A 97 -2.05 -4.78 6.29
N THR A 98 -1.94 -4.02 7.39
CA THR A 98 -0.85 -3.06 7.63
C THR A 98 0.37 -3.70 8.31
N GLU A 99 0.30 -4.97 8.69
CA GLU A 99 1.40 -5.67 9.35
C GLU A 99 2.66 -5.75 8.47
N PRO A 100 3.86 -5.71 9.08
CA PRO A 100 5.10 -5.80 8.34
C PRO A 100 5.26 -7.20 7.73
N TYR A 101 6.23 -7.33 6.82
CA TYR A 101 6.54 -8.65 6.26
C TYR A 101 6.99 -9.59 7.38
N ARG A 102 6.30 -10.73 7.53
CA ARG A 102 6.42 -11.68 8.66
C ARG A 102 7.86 -12.12 9.00
N LYS A 103 8.80 -12.06 8.05
CA LYS A 103 10.20 -12.48 8.24
C LYS A 103 11.17 -11.32 8.54
N LEU A 104 10.71 -10.08 8.55
CA LEU A 104 11.57 -8.91 8.68
C LEU A 104 11.92 -8.58 10.14
N GLY A 105 11.02 -8.88 11.09
CA GLY A 105 11.28 -8.70 12.53
C GLY A 105 11.49 -7.24 12.96
N ARG A 106 10.88 -6.27 12.26
CA ARG A 106 11.01 -4.84 12.54
C ARG A 106 9.73 -4.27 13.16
N ASN A 107 9.88 -3.23 13.97
CA ASN A 107 8.79 -2.39 14.46
C ASN A 107 8.31 -1.46 13.33
N GLN A 108 7.43 -1.97 12.47
CA GLN A 108 7.13 -1.36 11.18
C GLN A 108 5.68 -1.60 10.77
N LEU A 109 5.07 -0.63 10.08
CA LEU A 109 3.88 -0.84 9.26
C LEU A 109 4.22 -0.88 7.77
N ARG A 110 3.45 -1.66 7.01
CA ARG A 110 3.55 -1.73 5.55
C ARG A 110 2.21 -1.39 4.90
N VAL A 111 2.22 -0.40 4.01
CA VAL A 111 0.99 0.16 3.44
C VAL A 111 0.99 -0.06 1.92
N GLY A 112 -0.04 -0.74 1.41
CA GLY A 112 -0.30 -0.89 -0.02
C GLY A 112 -0.98 0.35 -0.60
N MET A 113 -0.39 0.92 -1.65
CA MET A 113 -0.85 2.15 -2.31
C MET A 113 -1.00 1.89 -3.81
N PHE A 114 -1.60 0.75 -4.15
CA PHE A 114 -1.86 0.38 -5.54
C PHE A 114 -2.91 1.31 -6.15
N PRO A 115 -3.03 1.38 -7.48
CA PRO A 115 -3.91 2.34 -8.16
C PRO A 115 -5.38 2.29 -7.73
N ALA A 116 -5.87 1.11 -7.32
CA ALA A 116 -7.24 0.92 -6.84
C ALA A 116 -7.50 1.55 -5.46
N ILE A 117 -6.46 1.89 -4.70
CA ILE A 117 -6.58 2.58 -3.42
C ILE A 117 -6.83 4.07 -3.68
N ASP A 118 -7.70 4.69 -2.89
CA ASP A 118 -7.90 6.13 -2.96
C ASP A 118 -6.78 6.89 -2.22
N PRO A 119 -6.14 7.91 -2.82
CA PRO A 119 -5.19 8.76 -2.11
C PRO A 119 -5.75 9.37 -0.81
N ASP A 120 -7.06 9.64 -0.76
CA ASP A 120 -7.70 10.15 0.45
C ASP A 120 -7.83 9.08 1.54
N ASP A 121 -7.94 7.79 1.18
CA ASP A 121 -7.89 6.68 2.16
C ASP A 121 -6.51 6.56 2.80
N VAL A 122 -5.43 6.85 2.07
CA VAL A 122 -4.08 6.93 2.66
C VAL A 122 -3.99 8.07 3.66
N THR A 123 -4.64 9.20 3.38
CA THR A 123 -4.72 10.34 4.32
C THR A 123 -5.57 9.98 5.55
N ALA A 124 -6.64 9.22 5.38
CA ALA A 124 -7.46 8.73 6.49
C ALA A 124 -6.70 7.72 7.35
N LEU A 125 -5.90 6.85 6.72
CA LEU A 125 -5.04 5.88 7.40
C LEU A 125 -4.02 6.57 8.31
N THR A 126 -3.30 7.59 7.82
CA THR A 126 -2.30 8.30 8.64
C THR A 126 -2.94 8.97 9.85
N LYS A 127 -4.09 9.63 9.68
CA LYS A 127 -4.88 10.19 10.79
C LYS A 127 -5.35 9.13 11.78
N SER A 128 -5.72 7.94 11.29
CA SER A 128 -6.11 6.82 12.14
C SER A 128 -4.93 6.31 12.97
N ILE A 129 -3.73 6.24 12.37
CA ILE A 129 -2.50 5.88 13.07
C ILE A 129 -2.19 6.92 14.15
N ASP A 130 -2.20 8.22 13.81
CA ASP A 130 -1.97 9.31 14.78
C ASP A 130 -2.92 9.21 15.97
N TRP A 131 -4.21 8.97 15.70
CA TRP A 131 -5.22 8.81 16.75
C TRP A 131 -4.91 7.59 17.62
N VAL A 132 -4.64 6.43 17.04
CA VAL A 132 -4.33 5.21 17.81
C VAL A 132 -3.10 5.41 18.68
N VAL A 133 -2.01 5.94 18.13
CA VAL A 133 -0.77 6.21 18.87
C VAL A 133 -1.03 7.17 20.02
N SER A 134 -1.84 8.22 19.83
CA SER A 134 -2.21 9.16 20.90
C SER A 134 -2.97 8.54 22.07
N GLN A 135 -3.60 7.38 21.88
CA GLN A 135 -4.34 6.67 22.92
C GLN A 135 -3.49 5.58 23.62
N LEU A 136 -2.28 5.31 23.13
CA LEU A 136 -1.36 4.33 23.73
C LEU A 136 -0.40 4.96 24.76
N GLY A 137 -0.34 6.30 24.81
CA GLY A 137 0.46 7.10 25.76
C GLY A 137 -0.25 7.42 27.06
#